data_AF-A0A915LNC1-F1
#
_entry.id   AF-A0A915LNC1-F1
#
_cell.length_a   1.000
_cell.length_b   1.000
_cell.length_c   1.000
_cell.angle_alpha   90.00
_cell.angle_beta   90.00
_cell.angle_gamma   90.00
#
_symmetry.space_group_name_H-M   'P 1'
#
loop_
_entity.id
_entity.type
_entity.pdbx_description
1 polymer ?
#
loop_
_entity_poly.entity_id
_entity_poly.type
_entity_poly.pdbx_seq_one_letter_code
_entity_poly.pdbx_strand_id
1 'polypeptide(L)'
;MLDHNGWMDEQTKIAAFEKFTVIPGQPFAEAMDSLNILINQKSMLQLLDPVEVEFSSLGINGFYYPIKNVIVLTGGILQGVFFNSTTRPMYEF
;
A
#
# COMPACT_ATOMS: atom_id res chain seq x y z
N MET A 1 -4.15 11.85 1.41
CA MET A 1 -4.95 11.47 2.61
C MET A 1 -5.39 12.66 3.46
N LEU A 2 -4.59 13.72 3.62
CA LEU A 2 -5.08 15.04 4.08
C LEU A 2 -4.83 16.12 3.02
N ASP A 3 -4.13 15.77 1.95
CA ASP A 3 -3.65 16.66 0.89
C ASP A 3 -4.83 17.29 0.14
N HIS A 4 -5.94 16.56 0.02
CA HIS A 4 -7.21 17.03 -0.55
C HIS A 4 -8.01 17.99 0.35
N ASN A 5 -7.68 18.11 1.65
CA ASN A 5 -8.29 19.11 2.52
C ASN A 5 -7.69 20.49 2.25
N GLY A 6 -8.28 21.23 1.31
CA GLY A 6 -7.87 22.61 0.99
C GLY A 6 -8.09 23.61 2.13
N TRP A 7 -8.78 23.21 3.19
CA TRP A 7 -9.07 24.03 4.37
C TRP A 7 -8.06 23.84 5.53
N MET A 8 -7.21 22.82 5.47
CA MET A 8 -6.14 22.59 6.47
C MET A 8 -4.80 23.06 5.90
N ASP A 9 -4.00 23.73 6.73
CA ASP A 9 -2.61 24.05 6.41
C ASP A 9 -1.72 22.79 6.49
N GLU A 10 -0.59 22.83 5.79
CA GLU A 10 0.33 21.69 5.63
C GLU A 10 0.93 21.20 6.96
N GLN A 11 1.18 22.11 7.91
CA GLN A 11 1.67 21.74 9.25
C GLN A 11 0.62 20.97 10.05
N THR A 12 -0.64 21.40 10.01
CA THR A 12 -1.73 20.68 10.67
C THR A 12 -1.95 19.29 10.05
N LYS A 13 -1.74 19.15 8.72
CA LYS A 13 -1.79 17.84 8.05
C LYS A 13 -0.68 16.91 8.55
N ILE A 14 0.56 17.40 8.63
CA ILE A 14 1.71 16.64 9.11
C ILE A 14 1.51 16.23 10.59
N ALA A 15 1.11 17.16 11.45
CA ALA A 15 0.86 16.90 12.86
C ALA A 15 -0.27 15.87 13.10
N ALA A 16 -1.24 15.78 12.19
CA ALA A 16 -2.29 14.77 12.26
C ALA A 16 -1.77 13.37 11.90
N PHE A 17 -0.84 13.24 10.95
CA PHE A 17 -0.19 11.95 10.65
C PHE A 17 0.75 11.49 11.76
N GLU A 18 1.46 12.41 12.39
CA GLU A 18 2.38 12.10 13.49
C GLU A 18 1.69 11.43 14.68
N LYS A 19 0.38 11.68 14.88
CA LYS A 19 -0.43 11.04 15.93
C LYS A 19 -0.60 9.52 15.76
N PHE A 20 -0.42 9.01 14.54
CA PHE A 20 -0.59 7.59 14.22
C PHE A 20 0.74 6.89 13.92
N THR A 21 1.86 7.59 14.11
CA THR A 21 3.20 7.03 13.91
C THR A 21 3.53 6.02 15.01
N VAL A 22 3.98 4.83 14.61
CA VAL A 22 4.51 3.83 15.54
C VAL A 22 5.85 4.32 16.07
N ILE A 23 5.97 4.47 17.40
CA ILE A 23 7.20 4.97 18.04
C ILE A 23 8.04 3.82 18.62
N PRO A 24 9.38 3.91 18.59
CA PRO A 24 10.24 2.92 19.23
C PRO A 24 9.93 2.78 20.72
N GLY A 25 9.71 1.55 21.19
CA GLY A 25 9.38 1.25 22.59
C GLY A 25 7.89 1.30 22.94
N GLN A 26 7.01 1.63 21.99
CA GLN A 26 5.56 1.55 22.18
C GLN A 26 5.12 0.10 22.45
N PRO A 27 4.17 -0.14 23.38
CA PRO A 27 3.54 -1.44 23.54
C PRO A 27 2.89 -1.91 22.23
N PHE A 28 3.07 -3.18 21.88
CA PHE A 28 2.55 -3.74 20.63
C PHE A 28 1.04 -3.53 20.44
N ALA A 29 0.25 -3.69 21.51
CA ALA A 29 -1.20 -3.50 21.45
C ALA A 29 -1.57 -2.06 21.07
N GLU A 30 -0.92 -1.07 21.67
CA GLU A 30 -1.14 0.34 21.36
C GLU A 30 -0.72 0.67 19.92
N ALA A 31 0.39 0.10 19.44
CA ALA A 31 0.83 0.28 18.06
C ALA A 31 -0.19 -0.29 17.07
N MET A 32 -0.79 -1.44 17.40
CA MET A 32 -1.82 -2.07 16.58
C MET A 32 -3.12 -1.27 16.56
N ASP A 33 -3.53 -0.71 17.71
CA ASP A 33 -4.69 0.17 17.80
C ASP A 33 -4.49 1.44 16.97
N SER A 34 -3.31 2.09 17.06
CA SER A 34 -2.97 3.25 16.23
C SER A 34 -3.03 2.94 14.74
N LEU A 35 -2.51 1.77 14.32
CA LEU A 35 -2.54 1.33 12.92
C LEU A 35 -3.97 1.07 12.45
N ASN A 36 -4.81 0.42 13.27
CA ASN A 36 -6.21 0.16 12.94
C ASN A 36 -7.00 1.46 12.74
N ILE A 37 -6.79 2.46 13.63
CA ILE A 37 -7.44 3.76 13.48
C ILE A 37 -7.03 4.41 12.15
N LEU A 38 -5.75 4.37 11.81
CA LEU A 38 -5.24 4.94 10.56
C LEU A 38 -5.84 4.26 9.32
N ILE A 39 -5.88 2.92 9.29
CA ILE A 39 -6.44 2.16 8.16
C ILE A 39 -7.94 2.45 8.00
N ASN A 40 -8.68 2.49 9.11
CA ASN A 40 -10.11 2.79 9.07
C ASN A 40 -10.38 4.21 8.56
N GLN A 41 -9.61 5.20 9.02
CA GLN A 41 -9.72 6.57 8.54
C GLN A 41 -9.40 6.67 7.04
N LYS A 42 -8.30 6.04 6.58
CA LYS A 42 -7.95 5.97 5.16
C LYS A 42 -9.10 5.39 4.34
N SER A 43 -9.66 4.26 4.79
CA SER A 43 -10.74 3.55 4.09
C SER A 43 -12.00 4.40 3.96
N MET A 44 -12.37 5.15 5.01
CA MET A 44 -13.53 6.04 4.97
C MET A 44 -13.33 7.24 4.05
N LEU A 45 -12.12 7.82 4.02
CA LEU A 45 -11.83 8.96 3.16
C LEU A 45 -11.80 8.56 1.67
N GLN A 46 -11.30 7.35 1.36
CA GLN A 46 -11.27 6.82 0.00
C GLN A 46 -12.66 6.64 -0.63
N LEU A 47 -13.76 6.69 0.15
CA LEU A 47 -15.12 6.71 -0.40
C LEU A 47 -15.40 7.94 -1.26
N LEU A 48 -14.66 9.03 -1.05
CA LEU A 48 -14.83 10.29 -1.77
C LEU A 48 -13.90 10.41 -2.98
N ASP A 49 -12.88 9.55 -3.05
CA ASP A 49 -11.83 9.61 -4.06
C ASP A 49 -12.13 8.63 -5.22
N PRO A 50 -11.55 8.86 -6.42
CA PRO A 50 -11.59 7.87 -7.49
C PRO A 50 -11.01 6.52 -7.03
N VAL A 51 -11.54 5.42 -7.59
CA VAL A 51 -11.07 4.08 -7.22
C VAL A 51 -9.60 3.89 -7.59
N GLU A 52 -8.75 3.78 -6.57
CA GLU A 52 -7.35 3.38 -6.69
C GLU A 52 -7.15 1.92 -6.26
N VAL A 53 -6.16 1.26 -6.85
CA VAL A 53 -5.80 -0.10 -6.45
C VAL A 53 -4.32 -0.06 -6.11
N GLU A 54 -4.01 -0.27 -4.84
CA GLU A 54 -2.66 -0.29 -4.31
C GLU A 54 -2.18 -1.74 -4.15
N PHE A 55 -0.90 -1.97 -4.42
CA PHE A 55 -0.29 -3.29 -4.31
C PHE A 55 0.99 -3.21 -3.48
N SER A 56 1.19 -4.20 -2.62
CA SER A 56 2.51 -4.41 -2.05
C SER A 56 3.43 -5.01 -3.11
N SER A 57 4.57 -4.37 -3.36
CA SER A 57 5.61 -4.93 -4.24
C SER A 57 6.26 -6.20 -3.67
N LEU A 58 6.13 -6.42 -2.35
CA LEU A 58 6.80 -7.50 -1.63
C LEU A 58 6.03 -8.83 -1.67
N GLY A 59 4.74 -8.82 -2.02
CA GLY A 59 3.98 -10.06 -2.18
C GLY A 59 4.63 -10.98 -3.21
N ILE A 60 4.56 -12.29 -3.02
CA ILE A 60 5.02 -13.27 -4.01
C ILE A 60 3.76 -13.82 -4.70
N ASN A 61 3.16 -13.04 -5.60
CA ASN A 61 1.93 -13.43 -6.31
C ASN A 61 1.68 -12.63 -7.60
N GLY A 62 0.69 -13.09 -8.38
CA GLY A 62 0.07 -12.32 -9.46
C GLY A 62 -1.43 -12.20 -9.23
N PHE A 63 -2.03 -11.07 -9.60
CA PHE A 63 -3.43 -10.78 -9.36
C PHE A 63 -4.11 -10.23 -10.61
N TYR A 64 -5.38 -10.56 -10.81
CA TYR A 64 -6.24 -9.91 -11.79
C TYR A 64 -7.29 -9.07 -11.04
N TYR A 65 -7.42 -7.79 -11.42
CA TYR A 65 -8.37 -6.85 -10.83
C TYR A 65 -9.44 -6.47 -11.86
N PRO A 66 -10.64 -7.05 -11.77
CA PRO A 66 -11.70 -6.81 -12.76
C PRO A 66 -12.12 -5.34 -12.86
N ILE A 67 -12.17 -4.63 -11.72
CA ILE A 67 -12.64 -3.23 -11.65
C ILE A 67 -11.79 -2.30 -12.52
N LYS A 68 -10.50 -2.59 -12.67
CA LYS A 68 -9.57 -1.84 -13.53
C LYS A 68 -9.15 -2.60 -14.78
N ASN A 69 -9.65 -3.82 -14.96
CA ASN A 69 -9.23 -4.75 -16.01
C ASN A 69 -7.71 -4.82 -16.16
N VAL A 70 -7.01 -5.05 -15.03
CA VAL A 70 -5.54 -5.04 -14.99
C VAL A 70 -4.99 -6.31 -14.37
N ILE A 71 -3.89 -6.81 -14.92
CA ILE A 71 -3.07 -7.88 -14.34
C ILE A 71 -1.88 -7.23 -13.65
N VAL A 72 -1.64 -7.59 -12.39
CA VAL A 72 -0.50 -7.11 -11.60
C VAL A 72 0.38 -8.28 -11.24
N LEU A 73 1.67 -8.16 -11.59
CA LEU A 73 2.73 -9.05 -11.14
C LEU A 73 3.55 -8.27 -10.12
N THR A 74 3.57 -8.74 -8.87
CA THR A 74 4.29 -8.05 -7.80
C THR A 74 5.80 -8.25 -7.94
N GLY A 75 6.62 -7.34 -7.42
CA GLY A 75 8.08 -7.49 -7.47
C GLY A 75 8.56 -8.82 -6.88
N GLY A 76 7.91 -9.29 -5.81
CA GLY A 76 8.22 -10.57 -5.18
C GLY A 76 7.99 -11.81 -6.04
N ILE A 77 7.11 -11.79 -7.07
CA ILE A 77 6.96 -12.93 -7.99
C ILE A 77 8.02 -12.92 -9.12
N LEU A 78 8.64 -11.77 -9.39
CA LEU A 78 9.58 -11.58 -10.51
C LEU A 78 11.01 -11.99 -10.14
N GLN A 79 11.17 -13.17 -9.51
CA GLN A 79 12.46 -13.69 -9.06
C GLN A 79 12.52 -15.22 -9.03
N GLY A 80 13.73 -15.75 -8.83
CA GLY A 80 13.98 -17.16 -8.53
C GLY A 80 13.52 -18.10 -9.63
N VAL A 81 12.60 -19.00 -9.30
CA VAL A 81 12.09 -20.01 -10.24
C VAL A 81 11.05 -19.49 -11.21
N PHE A 82 10.46 -18.32 -10.95
CA PHE A 82 9.43 -17.74 -11.82
C PHE A 82 10.05 -16.85 -12.90
N PHE A 83 11.09 -16.08 -12.53
CA PHE A 83 11.79 -15.20 -13.47
C PHE A 83 13.27 -15.08 -13.09
N ASN A 84 14.14 -15.29 -14.08
CA ASN A 84 15.57 -15.03 -13.97
C ASN A 84 16.11 -14.64 -15.34
N SER A 85 16.53 -13.38 -15.49
CA SER A 85 16.94 -12.80 -16.77
C SER A 85 18.32 -13.26 -17.26
N THR A 86 19.14 -13.88 -16.41
CA THR A 86 20.54 -14.18 -16.73
C THR A 86 20.81 -15.66 -16.97
N THR A 87 20.03 -16.56 -16.36
CA THR A 87 20.33 -18.00 -16.35
C THR A 87 19.28 -18.87 -17.05
N ARG A 88 18.13 -18.31 -17.43
CA ARG A 88 17.05 -19.09 -18.05
C ARG A 88 16.84 -18.68 -19.50
N PRO A 89 16.93 -19.62 -20.47
CA PRO A 89 16.58 -19.33 -21.84
C PRO A 89 15.09 -18.97 -21.92
N MET A 90 14.76 -17.98 -22.75
CA MET A 90 13.38 -17.72 -23.12
C MET A 90 12.93 -18.88 -24.00
N TYR A 91 11.94 -19.65 -23.55
CA TYR A 91 11.34 -20.70 -24.36
C TYR A 91 10.35 -20.04 -25.33
N GLU A 92 10.69 -20.03 -26.62
CA GLU A 92 9.78 -19.65 -27.69
C GLU A 92 8.86 -20.84 -28.02
N PHE A 93 7.55 -20.58 -28.14
CA PHE A 93 6.54 -21.57 -28.55
C PHE A 93 6.26 -21.44 -30.04
#